data_AF-A0A1H1SDT6-F1
#
_entry.id   AF-A0A1H1SDT6-F1
#
_cell.length_a   1.000
_cell.length_b   1.000
_cell.length_c   1.000
_cell.angle_alpha   90.00
_cell.angle_beta   90.00
_cell.angle_gamma   90.00
#
_symmetry.space_group_name_H-M   'P 1'
#
loop_
_entity.id
_entity.type
_entity.pdbx_description
1 polymer ?
#
loop_
_entity_poly.entity_id
_entity_poly.type
_entity_poly.pdbx_seq_one_letter_code
_entity_poly.pdbx_strand_id
1 'polypeptide(L)'
;MNPELFLAFVLVAAALACTPGVDWAYSITAGLGQRSFVPAVAGLCGGYVLHTALLVAGLAAVLTGMPGVLGWLTLVGAGYLMWLGISTLRSWRGASFSAAGAVGRPGATRLRTFLQGMGTSGINPKGLLFYVALIPQFVSADASLPVPVQSGLLGMTFVALAGLVYTAVALLSRTLLQSRPGAARAVTLASGIIMVLLGTVLLGEQLVPLVAGRA
;
A
#
# COMPACT_ATOMS: atom_id res chain seq x y z
N MET A 1 -20.55 -3.99 -3.45
CA MET A 1 -19.51 -2.94 -3.55
C MET A 1 -19.58 -2.35 -4.95
N ASN A 2 -19.32 -1.05 -5.12
CA ASN A 2 -19.26 -0.44 -6.44
C ASN A 2 -18.05 -1.01 -7.23
N PRO A 3 -18.24 -1.61 -8.42
CA PRO A 3 -17.15 -2.21 -9.18
C PRO A 3 -16.12 -1.19 -9.68
N GLU A 4 -16.53 0.05 -9.97
CA GLU A 4 -15.63 1.11 -10.43
C GLU A 4 -14.69 1.55 -9.31
N LEU A 5 -15.22 1.78 -8.10
CA LEU A 5 -14.41 2.07 -6.92
C LEU A 5 -13.44 0.93 -6.59
N PHE A 6 -13.89 -0.32 -6.74
CA PHE A 6 -13.00 -1.47 -6.53
C PHE A 6 -11.87 -1.52 -7.54
N LEU A 7 -12.16 -1.28 -8.83
CA LEU A 7 -11.14 -1.28 -9.87
C LEU A 7 -10.14 -0.13 -9.65
N ALA A 8 -10.64 1.07 -9.32
CA ALA A 8 -9.81 2.21 -8.97
C ALA A 8 -8.88 1.88 -7.78
N PHE A 9 -9.42 1.24 -6.73
CA PHE A 9 -8.63 0.75 -5.61
C PHE A 9 -7.53 -0.21 -6.04
N VAL A 10 -7.85 -1.22 -6.85
CA VAL A 10 -6.87 -2.22 -7.32
C VAL A 10 -5.72 -1.54 -8.07
N LEU A 11 -6.01 -0.53 -8.90
CA LEU A 11 -4.99 0.23 -9.63
C LEU A 11 -4.07 1.00 -8.68
N VAL A 12 -4.61 1.70 -7.67
CA VAL A 12 -3.80 2.39 -6.65
C VAL A 12 -2.99 1.41 -5.82
N ALA A 13 -3.63 0.36 -5.33
CA ALA A 13 -3.03 -0.69 -4.53
C ALA A 13 -1.84 -1.32 -5.27
N ALA A 14 -2.00 -1.64 -6.55
CA ALA A 14 -0.94 -2.16 -7.39
C ALA A 14 0.18 -1.13 -7.60
N ALA A 15 -0.14 0.13 -7.91
CA ALA A 15 0.87 1.19 -8.07
C ALA A 15 1.72 1.37 -6.79
N LEU A 16 1.08 1.35 -5.62
CA LEU A 16 1.73 1.46 -4.32
C LEU A 16 2.58 0.25 -3.94
N ALA A 17 2.05 -0.95 -4.18
CA ALA A 17 2.78 -2.20 -3.96
C ALA A 17 4.02 -2.28 -4.87
N CYS A 18 3.91 -1.80 -6.10
CA CYS A 18 5.01 -1.74 -7.05
C CYS A 18 6.02 -0.62 -6.76
N THR A 19 5.69 0.38 -5.93
CA THR A 19 6.60 1.47 -5.60
C THR A 19 7.70 0.98 -4.64
N PRO A 20 8.99 1.02 -5.05
CA PRO A 20 10.09 0.58 -4.20
C PRO A 20 10.13 1.33 -2.87
N GLY A 21 10.45 0.62 -1.79
CA GLY A 21 10.51 1.15 -0.43
C GLY A 21 11.05 0.13 0.56
N VAL A 22 10.76 0.30 1.85
CA VAL A 22 11.29 -0.58 2.92
C VAL A 22 10.87 -2.04 2.77
N ASP A 23 9.64 -2.32 2.33
CA ASP A 23 9.13 -3.68 2.12
C ASP A 23 9.81 -4.38 0.93
N TRP A 24 10.15 -3.60 -0.11
CA TRP A 24 10.96 -4.08 -1.23
C TRP A 24 12.38 -4.38 -0.77
N ALA A 25 13.02 -3.47 -0.03
CA ALA A 25 14.37 -3.66 0.47
C ALA A 25 14.45 -4.93 1.34
N TYR A 26 13.45 -5.17 2.19
CA TYR A 26 13.37 -6.38 2.99
C TYR A 26 13.17 -7.64 2.13
N SER A 27 12.27 -7.61 1.16
CA SER A 27 12.05 -8.71 0.21
C SER A 27 13.30 -9.04 -0.63
N ILE A 28 14.03 -8.02 -1.09
CA ILE A 28 15.28 -8.17 -1.84
C ILE A 28 16.33 -8.85 -0.97
N THR A 29 16.55 -8.38 0.26
CA THR A 29 17.48 -9.00 1.22
C THR A 29 17.11 -10.44 1.51
N ALA A 30 15.84 -10.74 1.74
CA ALA A 30 15.38 -12.10 1.98
C ALA A 30 15.64 -13.01 0.77
N GLY A 31 15.39 -12.52 -0.44
CA GLY A 31 15.69 -13.22 -1.68
C GLY A 31 17.18 -13.49 -1.85
N LEU A 32 18.05 -12.52 -1.60
CA LEU A 32 19.51 -12.65 -1.79
C LEU A 32 20.20 -13.50 -0.71
N GLY A 33 19.81 -13.33 0.56
CA GLY A 33 20.58 -13.82 1.70
C GLY A 33 20.02 -15.06 2.40
N GLN A 34 18.76 -15.44 2.16
CA GLN A 34 18.14 -16.56 2.86
C GLN A 34 17.89 -17.76 1.95
N ARG A 35 17.96 -18.98 2.52
CA ARG A 35 17.56 -20.21 1.81
C ARG A 35 16.09 -20.13 1.34
N SER A 36 15.21 -19.57 2.16
CA SER A 36 13.80 -19.34 1.82
C SER A 36 13.39 -17.92 2.19
N PHE A 37 12.82 -17.18 1.24
CA PHE A 37 12.26 -15.83 1.45
C PHE A 37 10.79 -15.87 1.94
N VAL A 38 10.16 -17.05 1.95
CA VAL A 38 8.73 -17.20 2.27
C VAL A 38 8.38 -16.65 3.65
N PRO A 39 9.14 -16.92 4.73
CA PRO A 39 8.83 -16.34 6.03
C PRO A 39 8.88 -14.80 6.03
N ALA A 40 9.79 -14.20 5.25
CA ALA A 40 9.92 -12.75 5.16
C ALA A 40 8.69 -12.13 4.49
N VAL A 41 8.27 -12.67 3.34
CA VAL A 41 7.09 -12.18 2.60
C VAL A 41 5.81 -12.45 3.38
N ALA A 42 5.67 -13.61 4.01
CA ALA A 42 4.55 -13.91 4.90
C ALA A 42 4.50 -12.95 6.09
N GLY A 43 5.66 -12.57 6.64
CA GLY A 43 5.79 -11.54 7.66
C GLY A 43 5.27 -10.20 7.17
N LEU A 44 5.75 -9.72 6.01
CA LEU A 44 5.28 -8.47 5.40
C LEU A 44 3.75 -8.48 5.19
N CYS A 45 3.19 -9.59 4.70
CA CYS A 45 1.74 -9.74 4.58
C CYS A 45 1.04 -9.71 5.94
N GLY A 46 1.62 -10.33 6.96
CA GLY A 46 1.11 -10.33 8.33
C GLY A 46 0.97 -8.93 8.92
N GLY A 47 1.88 -8.00 8.62
CA GLY A 47 1.77 -6.61 9.05
C GLY A 47 0.57 -5.89 8.40
N TYR A 48 0.31 -6.14 7.13
CA TYR A 48 -0.87 -5.59 6.44
C TYR A 48 -2.19 -6.27 6.83
N VAL A 49 -2.16 -7.56 7.19
CA VAL A 49 -3.33 -8.22 7.82
C VAL A 49 -3.66 -7.53 9.15
N LEU A 50 -2.64 -7.18 9.96
CA LEU A 50 -2.85 -6.42 11.18
C LEU A 50 -3.42 -5.02 10.89
N HIS A 51 -2.89 -4.30 9.90
CA HIS A 51 -3.50 -3.01 9.48
C HIS A 51 -4.95 -3.18 9.02
N THR A 52 -5.26 -4.25 8.28
CA THR A 52 -6.63 -4.55 7.83
C THR A 52 -7.55 -4.79 9.03
N ALA A 53 -7.12 -5.58 10.01
CA ALA A 53 -7.89 -5.84 11.22
C ALA A 53 -8.13 -4.55 12.03
N LEU A 54 -7.09 -3.73 12.20
CA LEU A 54 -7.17 -2.45 12.89
C LEU A 54 -8.10 -1.46 12.16
N LEU A 55 -8.04 -1.41 10.83
CA LEU A 55 -8.94 -0.58 10.03
C LEU A 55 -10.39 -1.05 10.18
N VAL A 56 -10.67 -2.34 10.04
CA VAL A 56 -12.02 -2.88 10.15
C VAL A 56 -12.60 -2.62 11.54
N ALA A 57 -11.81 -2.83 12.59
CA ALA A 57 -12.22 -2.58 13.98
C ALA A 57 -12.40 -1.08 14.27
N GLY A 58 -11.45 -0.25 13.83
CA GLY A 58 -11.41 1.19 14.11
C GLY A 58 -12.42 1.99 13.28
N LEU A 59 -12.61 1.65 12.01
CA LEU A 59 -13.50 2.39 11.12
C LEU A 59 -14.95 2.26 11.57
N ALA A 60 -15.38 1.08 12.04
CA ALA A 60 -16.71 0.90 12.61
C ALA A 60 -16.94 1.80 13.84
N ALA A 61 -15.94 1.93 14.71
CA ALA A 61 -16.01 2.77 15.92
C ALA A 61 -16.00 4.27 15.61
N VAL A 62 -15.25 4.69 14.58
CA VAL A 62 -15.15 6.10 14.18
C VAL A 62 -16.42 6.57 13.46
N LEU A 63 -17.04 5.71 12.65
CA LEU A 63 -18.24 6.04 11.89
C LEU A 63 -19.48 6.30 12.74
N THR A 64 -19.58 5.65 13.90
CA THR A 64 -20.71 5.84 14.82
C THR A 64 -20.59 7.12 15.64
N GLY A 65 -19.38 7.69 15.75
CA GLY A 65 -19.12 8.87 16.59
C GLY A 65 -19.15 10.22 15.86
N MET A 66 -18.94 10.24 14.54
CA MET A 66 -18.78 11.48 13.77
C MET A 66 -19.50 11.44 12.41
N PRO A 67 -20.66 12.11 12.27
CA PRO A 67 -21.31 12.31 10.98
C PRO A 67 -20.35 12.95 9.97
N GLY A 68 -20.28 12.40 8.75
CA GLY A 68 -19.42 12.93 7.68
C GLY A 68 -17.94 12.57 7.78
N VAL A 69 -17.52 11.72 8.73
CA VAL A 69 -16.10 11.33 8.88
C VAL A 69 -15.53 10.62 7.65
N LEU A 70 -16.34 9.89 6.88
CA LEU A 70 -15.91 9.32 5.60
C LEU A 70 -15.53 10.41 4.59
N GLY A 71 -16.28 11.51 4.53
CA GLY A 71 -15.96 12.64 3.65
C GLY A 71 -14.61 13.26 4.01
N TRP A 72 -14.37 13.49 5.31
CA TRP A 72 -13.08 13.99 5.79
C TRP A 72 -11.92 13.04 5.53
N LEU A 73 -12.09 11.74 5.81
CA LEU A 73 -11.10 10.72 5.47
C LEU A 73 -10.84 10.68 3.96
N THR A 74 -11.88 10.88 3.14
CA THR A 74 -11.74 10.93 1.69
C THR A 74 -11.02 12.18 1.21
N LEU A 75 -11.21 13.34 1.83
CA LEU A 75 -10.41 14.51 1.49
C LEU A 75 -8.93 14.32 1.88
N VAL A 76 -8.69 13.82 3.10
CA VAL A 76 -7.34 13.59 3.64
C VAL A 76 -6.58 12.56 2.82
N GLY A 77 -7.20 11.43 2.47
CA GLY A 77 -6.53 10.41 1.67
C GLY A 77 -6.19 10.83 0.25
N ALA A 78 -6.97 11.74 -0.34
CA ALA A 78 -6.75 12.16 -1.72
C ALA A 78 -5.60 13.17 -1.77
N GLY A 79 -5.55 14.07 -0.77
CA GLY A 79 -4.39 14.90 -0.50
C GLY A 79 -3.12 14.07 -0.19
N TYR A 80 -3.25 13.01 0.60
CA TYR A 80 -2.15 12.09 0.89
C TYR A 80 -1.66 11.37 -0.38
N LEU A 81 -2.57 10.86 -1.21
CA LEU A 81 -2.24 10.19 -2.46
C LEU A 81 -1.51 11.12 -3.43
N MET A 82 -1.95 12.38 -3.55
CA MET A 82 -1.23 13.40 -4.30
C MET A 82 0.16 13.67 -3.73
N TRP A 83 0.27 13.90 -2.42
CA TRP A 83 1.55 14.14 -1.76
C TRP A 83 2.52 12.99 -1.98
N LEU A 84 2.04 11.74 -1.84
CA LEU A 84 2.84 10.55 -2.03
C LEU A 84 3.24 10.38 -3.50
N GLY A 85 2.33 10.65 -4.44
CA GLY A 85 2.61 10.64 -5.87
C GLY A 85 3.69 11.65 -6.24
N ILE A 86 3.56 12.90 -5.78
CA ILE A 86 4.55 13.97 -5.98
C ILE A 86 5.90 13.59 -5.34
N SER A 87 5.90 13.05 -4.13
CA SER A 87 7.13 12.63 -3.44
C SER A 87 7.83 11.49 -4.20
N THR A 88 7.05 10.57 -4.76
CA THR A 88 7.54 9.48 -5.61
C THR A 88 8.12 10.03 -6.92
N LEU A 89 7.45 10.99 -7.56
CA LEU A 89 7.92 11.70 -8.75
C LEU A 89 9.15 12.59 -8.51
N ARG A 90 9.43 13.00 -7.27
CA ARG A 90 10.64 13.76 -6.93
C ARG A 90 11.85 12.86 -6.69
N SER A 91 11.61 11.66 -6.16
CA SER A 91 12.66 10.71 -5.76
C SER A 91 13.01 9.68 -6.84
N TRP A 92 12.23 9.56 -7.93
CA TRP A 92 12.37 8.51 -8.93
C TRP A 92 13.78 8.32 -9.50
N ARG A 93 14.56 9.39 -9.71
CA ARG A 93 15.93 9.29 -10.27
C ARG A 93 16.89 8.52 -9.36
N GLY A 94 16.65 8.57 -8.05
CA GLY A 94 17.41 7.83 -7.03
C GLY A 94 16.87 6.43 -6.75
N ALA A 95 15.76 6.02 -7.38
CA ALA A 95 15.18 4.71 -7.15
C ALA A 95 16.12 3.59 -7.58
N SER A 96 16.27 2.59 -6.71
CA SER A 96 17.11 1.42 -6.94
C SER A 96 16.51 0.21 -6.23
N PHE A 97 16.71 -0.98 -6.82
CA PHE A 97 16.39 -2.26 -6.20
C PHE A 97 17.53 -2.72 -5.28
N SER A 98 17.98 -1.85 -4.36
CA SER A 98 19.12 -2.12 -3.49
C SER A 98 18.69 -2.54 -2.08
N ALA A 99 19.40 -3.50 -1.53
CA ALA A 99 19.28 -4.03 -0.16
C ALA A 99 19.92 -3.09 0.89
N ALA A 100 19.82 -1.76 0.74
CA ALA A 100 20.47 -0.84 1.65
C ALA A 100 19.84 -0.91 3.05
N GLY A 101 20.49 -1.61 3.97
CA GLY A 101 20.19 -1.59 5.41
C GLY A 101 19.33 -2.71 5.97
N ALA A 102 18.83 -3.66 5.17
CA ALA A 102 18.06 -4.78 5.69
C ALA A 102 19.01 -5.86 6.26
N VAL A 103 19.10 -5.89 7.60
CA VAL A 103 19.92 -6.82 8.38
C VAL A 103 19.34 -8.23 8.32
N GLY A 104 19.66 -8.96 7.26
CA GLY A 104 19.52 -10.42 7.23
C GLY A 104 20.71 -11.06 7.93
N ARG A 105 20.62 -11.32 9.24
CA ARG A 105 21.65 -12.09 9.96
C ARG A 105 21.63 -13.55 9.47
N PRO A 106 22.75 -14.11 8.97
CA PRO A 106 22.86 -15.53 8.70
C PRO A 106 22.45 -16.33 9.95
N GLY A 107 21.57 -17.33 9.80
CA GLY A 107 21.13 -18.20 10.91
C GLY A 107 19.85 -17.76 11.66
N ALA A 108 19.13 -16.73 11.20
CA ALA A 108 17.84 -16.38 11.80
C ALA A 108 16.79 -17.51 11.61
N THR A 109 15.99 -17.78 12.65
CA THR A 109 14.87 -18.73 12.57
C THR A 109 13.78 -18.23 11.63
N ARG A 110 12.95 -19.16 11.11
CA ARG A 110 11.78 -18.80 10.26
C ARG A 110 10.84 -17.84 10.98
N LEU A 111 10.57 -18.09 12.26
CA LEU A 111 9.73 -17.22 13.09
C LEU A 111 10.32 -15.82 13.26
N ARG A 112 11.62 -15.70 13.54
CA ARG A 112 12.28 -14.38 13.67
C ARG A 112 12.21 -13.59 12.38
N THR A 113 12.40 -14.25 11.24
CA THR A 113 12.27 -13.63 9.92
C THR A 113 10.83 -13.16 9.66
N PHE A 114 9.85 -13.98 10.00
CA PHE A 114 8.44 -13.61 9.91
C PHE A 114 8.10 -12.38 10.76
N LEU A 115 8.48 -12.38 12.05
CA LEU A 115 8.21 -11.26 12.95
C LEU A 115 8.91 -9.97 12.51
N GLN A 116 10.12 -10.07 11.95
CA GLN A 116 10.82 -8.91 11.42
C GLN A 116 10.14 -8.35 10.16
N GLY A 117 9.64 -9.20 9.25
CA GLY A 117 8.82 -8.76 8.12
C GLY A 117 7.52 -8.11 8.56
N MET A 118 6.85 -8.71 9.55
CA MET A 118 5.63 -8.15 10.15
C MET A 118 5.88 -6.78 10.78
N GLY A 119 6.98 -6.61 11.51
CA GLY A 119 7.36 -5.31 12.05
C GLY A 119 7.74 -4.29 10.98
N THR A 120 8.41 -4.73 9.90
CA THR A 120 8.85 -3.86 8.80
C THR A 120 7.65 -3.21 8.11
N SER A 121 6.68 -4.02 7.70
CA SER A 121 5.44 -3.56 7.06
C SER A 121 4.47 -2.90 8.04
N GLY A 122 4.36 -3.42 9.26
CA GLY A 122 3.46 -2.91 10.30
C GLY A 122 3.80 -1.50 10.78
N ILE A 123 5.09 -1.14 10.80
CA ILE A 123 5.56 0.20 11.18
C ILE A 123 5.82 1.07 9.93
N ASN A 124 5.62 0.53 8.72
CA ASN A 124 5.84 1.28 7.49
C ASN A 124 4.83 2.44 7.39
N PRO A 125 5.28 3.71 7.43
CA PRO A 125 4.38 4.85 7.35
C PRO A 125 3.61 4.91 6.02
N LYS A 126 4.18 4.38 4.92
CA LYS A 126 3.47 4.24 3.63
C LYS A 126 2.25 3.33 3.76
N GLY A 127 2.43 2.17 4.40
CA GLY A 127 1.35 1.20 4.63
C GLY A 127 0.29 1.76 5.57
N LEU A 128 0.72 2.32 6.71
CA LEU A 128 -0.20 2.86 7.71
C LEU A 128 -1.08 3.98 7.14
N LEU A 129 -0.47 4.93 6.42
CA LEU A 129 -1.21 6.03 5.80
C LEU A 129 -2.10 5.56 4.64
N PHE A 130 -1.70 4.53 3.89
CA PHE A 130 -2.58 3.89 2.91
C PHE A 130 -3.84 3.30 3.56
N TYR A 131 -3.70 2.56 4.66
CA TYR A 131 -4.85 1.98 5.33
C TYR A 131 -5.77 3.03 5.98
N VAL A 132 -5.19 4.04 6.63
CA VAL A 132 -5.98 5.06 7.35
C VAL A 132 -6.64 6.05 6.39
N ALA A 133 -5.91 6.51 5.38
CA ALA A 133 -6.36 7.61 4.54
C ALA A 133 -6.96 7.13 3.21
N LEU A 134 -6.40 6.09 2.60
CA LEU A 134 -6.78 5.66 1.25
C LEU A 134 -7.86 4.59 1.20
N ILE A 135 -7.86 3.57 2.07
CA ILE A 135 -8.90 2.53 2.01
C ILE A 135 -10.33 3.10 2.23
N PRO A 136 -10.58 3.98 3.22
CA PRO A 136 -11.93 4.53 3.44
C PRO A 136 -12.52 5.25 2.23
N GLN A 137 -11.68 5.74 1.31
CA GLN A 137 -12.11 6.43 0.09
C GLN A 137 -12.83 5.54 -0.91
N PHE A 138 -12.52 4.25 -0.87
CA PHE A 138 -13.09 3.25 -1.78
C PHE A 138 -14.26 2.51 -1.13
N VAL A 139 -14.71 2.97 0.05
CA VAL A 139 -15.86 2.45 0.77
C VAL A 139 -17.05 3.38 0.53
N SER A 140 -18.18 2.81 0.12
CA SER A 140 -19.43 3.53 -0.04
C SER A 140 -20.40 3.20 1.09
N ALA A 141 -20.91 4.22 1.79
CA ALA A 141 -21.95 4.04 2.81
C ALA A 141 -23.27 3.53 2.19
N ASP A 142 -23.58 3.93 0.96
CA ASP A 142 -24.82 3.58 0.26
C ASP A 142 -24.75 2.23 -0.48
N ALA A 143 -23.64 1.50 -0.36
CA ALA A 143 -23.50 0.20 -1.02
C ALA A 143 -24.18 -0.91 -0.22
N SER A 144 -24.58 -1.98 -0.93
CA SER A 144 -25.25 -3.15 -0.33
C SER A 144 -24.42 -3.92 0.70
N LEU A 145 -23.09 -3.74 0.72
CA LEU A 145 -22.20 -4.40 1.69
C LEU A 145 -21.92 -3.46 2.87
N PRO A 146 -21.92 -3.96 4.12
CA PRO A 146 -21.52 -3.14 5.27
C PRO A 146 -20.09 -2.60 5.14
N VAL A 147 -19.84 -1.39 5.63
CA VAL A 147 -18.53 -0.73 5.59
C VAL A 147 -17.38 -1.61 6.13
N PRO A 148 -17.53 -2.34 7.26
CA PRO A 148 -16.47 -3.23 7.75
C PRO A 148 -16.13 -4.35 6.75
N VAL A 149 -17.13 -4.89 6.04
CA VAL A 149 -16.94 -5.95 5.04
C VAL A 149 -16.22 -5.39 3.81
N GLN A 150 -16.62 -4.22 3.32
CA GLN A 150 -15.91 -3.54 2.22
C GLN A 150 -14.45 -3.28 2.59
N SER A 151 -14.20 -2.74 3.78
CA SER A 151 -12.85 -2.42 4.26
C SER A 151 -11.97 -3.66 4.40
N GLY A 152 -12.53 -4.77 4.88
CA GLY A 152 -11.84 -6.06 4.96
C GLY A 152 -11.49 -6.60 3.57
N LEU A 153 -12.43 -6.53 2.61
CA LEU A 153 -12.19 -6.95 1.23
C LEU A 153 -11.07 -6.13 0.56
N LEU A 154 -11.10 -4.81 0.70
CA LEU A 154 -10.08 -3.91 0.17
C LEU A 154 -8.72 -4.20 0.81
N GLY A 155 -8.66 -4.29 2.13
CA GLY A 155 -7.43 -4.60 2.87
C GLY A 155 -6.84 -5.96 2.48
N MET A 156 -7.65 -7.01 2.39
CA MET A 156 -7.17 -8.34 1.99
C MET A 156 -6.78 -8.40 0.51
N THR A 157 -7.41 -7.61 -0.35
CA THR A 157 -7.00 -7.45 -1.76
C THR A 157 -5.60 -6.84 -1.82
N PHE A 158 -5.32 -5.81 -1.03
CA PHE A 158 -3.97 -5.24 -0.95
C PHE A 158 -2.96 -6.24 -0.38
N VAL A 159 -3.30 -7.00 0.66
CA VAL A 159 -2.43 -8.08 1.19
C VAL A 159 -2.05 -9.08 0.10
N ALA A 160 -3.01 -9.52 -0.72
CA ALA A 160 -2.77 -10.46 -1.81
C ALA A 160 -1.88 -9.85 -2.90
N LEU A 161 -2.15 -8.61 -3.33
CA LEU A 161 -1.34 -7.89 -4.32
C LEU A 161 0.09 -7.67 -3.82
N ALA A 162 0.25 -7.23 -2.57
CA ALA A 162 1.54 -7.03 -1.94
C ALA A 162 2.30 -8.36 -1.84
N GLY A 163 1.64 -9.44 -1.43
CA GLY A 163 2.24 -10.77 -1.38
C GLY A 163 2.76 -11.24 -2.74
N LEU A 164 1.99 -11.01 -3.82
CA LEU A 164 2.40 -11.32 -5.19
C LEU A 164 3.61 -10.48 -5.61
N VAL A 165 3.54 -9.16 -5.44
CA VAL A 165 4.63 -8.24 -5.83
C VAL A 165 5.90 -8.53 -5.03
N TYR A 166 5.81 -8.70 -3.72
CA TYR A 166 6.96 -8.92 -2.85
C TYR A 166 7.59 -10.30 -3.07
N THR A 167 6.78 -11.31 -3.40
CA THR A 167 7.28 -12.61 -3.86
C THR A 167 8.04 -12.46 -5.18
N ALA A 168 7.48 -11.76 -6.16
CA ALA A 168 8.15 -11.51 -7.44
C ALA A 168 9.47 -10.76 -7.23
N VAL A 169 9.49 -9.73 -6.38
CA VAL A 169 10.70 -8.98 -6.02
C VAL A 169 11.76 -9.89 -5.37
N ALA A 170 11.38 -10.74 -4.42
CA ALA A 170 12.32 -11.67 -3.78
C ALA A 170 12.86 -12.74 -4.73
N LEU A 171 12.06 -13.22 -5.68
CA LEU A 171 12.50 -14.17 -6.71
C LEU A 171 13.44 -13.50 -7.71
N LEU A 172 13.06 -12.34 -8.22
CA LEU A 172 13.84 -11.59 -9.22
C LEU A 172 15.12 -10.99 -8.63
N SER A 173 15.20 -10.82 -7.30
CA SER A 173 16.45 -10.34 -6.67
C SER A 173 17.60 -11.32 -6.82
N ARG A 174 17.31 -12.62 -6.86
CA ARG A 174 18.29 -13.69 -7.07
C ARG A 174 18.86 -13.73 -8.49
N THR A 175 18.18 -13.16 -9.48
CA THR A 175 18.50 -13.37 -10.90
C THR A 175 18.74 -12.08 -11.69
N LEU A 176 17.99 -11.00 -11.44
CA LEU A 176 17.89 -9.87 -12.38
C LEU A 176 17.96 -8.46 -11.74
N LEU A 177 17.61 -8.28 -10.45
CA LEU A 177 17.40 -6.92 -9.91
C LEU A 177 18.68 -6.13 -9.61
N GLN A 178 19.84 -6.77 -9.41
CA GLN A 178 21.08 -6.04 -9.06
C GLN A 178 21.62 -5.15 -10.19
N SER A 179 21.20 -5.37 -11.45
CA SER A 179 21.79 -4.73 -12.63
C SER A 179 20.84 -3.78 -13.39
N ARG A 180 19.66 -3.46 -12.85
CA ARG A 180 18.61 -2.71 -13.58
C ARG A 180 18.05 -1.48 -12.86
N PRO A 181 18.89 -0.46 -12.56
CA PRO A 181 18.41 0.81 -11.99
C PRO A 181 17.39 1.52 -12.90
N GLY A 182 17.46 1.33 -14.22
CA GLY A 182 16.46 1.87 -15.16
C GLY A 182 15.04 1.34 -14.92
N ALA A 183 14.89 0.06 -14.60
CA ALA A 183 13.58 -0.53 -14.31
C ALA A 183 13.01 -0.02 -12.98
N ALA A 184 13.85 0.14 -11.94
CA ALA A 184 13.44 0.74 -10.67
C ALA A 184 12.92 2.16 -10.87
N ARG A 185 13.65 2.97 -11.65
CA ARG A 185 13.27 4.33 -12.02
C ARG A 185 11.95 4.37 -12.79
N ALA A 186 11.79 3.51 -13.80
CA ALA A 186 10.58 3.45 -14.62
C ALA A 186 9.33 3.07 -13.80
N VAL A 187 9.41 2.03 -12.97
CA VAL A 187 8.31 1.61 -12.09
C VAL A 187 7.97 2.72 -11.10
N THR A 188 8.97 3.33 -10.47
CA THR A 188 8.76 4.44 -9.52
C THR A 188 8.09 5.64 -10.19
N LEU A 189 8.54 6.01 -11.39
CA LEU A 189 7.95 7.10 -12.17
C LEU A 189 6.49 6.80 -12.54
N ALA A 190 6.23 5.61 -13.09
CA ALA A 190 4.89 5.19 -13.48
C ALA A 190 3.93 5.16 -12.28
N SER A 191 4.35 4.60 -11.14
CA SER A 191 3.57 4.61 -9.91
C SER A 191 3.26 6.04 -9.44
N GLY A 192 4.26 6.92 -9.45
CA GLY A 192 4.07 8.33 -9.09
C GLY A 192 3.04 9.04 -9.99
N ILE A 193 3.10 8.81 -11.31
CA ILE A 193 2.13 9.37 -12.27
C ILE A 193 0.72 8.86 -11.97
N ILE A 194 0.55 7.54 -11.84
CA ILE A 194 -0.76 6.91 -11.57
C ILE A 194 -1.36 7.49 -10.30
N MET A 195 -0.57 7.64 -9.23
CA MET A 195 -1.03 8.16 -7.96
C MET A 195 -1.42 9.63 -8.02
N VAL A 196 -0.66 10.48 -8.72
CA VAL A 196 -1.05 11.89 -8.91
C VAL A 196 -2.32 12.00 -9.74
N LEU A 197 -2.43 11.26 -10.85
CA LEU A 197 -3.61 11.29 -11.71
C LEU A 197 -4.85 10.87 -10.93
N LEU A 198 -4.78 9.73 -10.23
CA LEU A 198 -5.94 9.25 -9.48
C LEU A 198 -6.27 10.13 -8.28
N GLY A 199 -5.26 10.66 -7.56
CA GLY A 199 -5.49 11.63 -6.48
C GLY A 199 -6.16 12.91 -6.97
N THR A 200 -5.82 13.38 -8.17
CA THR A 200 -6.46 14.55 -8.79
C THR A 200 -7.91 14.26 -9.16
N VAL A 201 -8.20 13.09 -9.74
CA VAL A 201 -9.57 12.67 -10.08
C VAL A 201 -10.43 12.56 -8.82
N LEU A 202 -9.93 11.89 -7.78
CA LEU A 202 -10.65 11.71 -6.52
C LEU A 202 -10.94 13.04 -5.80
N LEU A 203 -9.98 13.97 -5.79
CA LEU A 203 -10.24 15.32 -5.27
C LEU A 203 -11.27 16.08 -6.11
N GLY A 204 -11.22 15.95 -7.43
CA GLY A 204 -12.21 16.55 -8.33
C GLY A 204 -13.62 16.07 -8.00
N GLU A 205 -13.82 14.76 -7.85
CA GLU A 205 -15.13 14.18 -7.52
C GLU A 205 -15.67 14.64 -6.17
N GLN A 206 -14.81 14.89 -5.19
CA GLN A 206 -15.20 15.39 -3.87
C GLN A 206 -15.51 16.89 -3.86
N LEU A 207 -14.75 17.70 -4.62
CA LEU A 207 -14.85 19.15 -4.59
C LEU A 207 -15.92 19.70 -5.56
N VAL A 208 -16.18 19.04 -6.68
CA VAL A 208 -17.17 19.50 -7.67
C VAL A 208 -18.59 19.62 -7.08
N PRO A 209 -19.11 18.65 -6.31
CA PRO A 209 -20.42 18.76 -5.67
C PRO A 209 -20.50 19.89 -4.63
N LEU A 210 -19.42 20.11 -3.87
CA LEU A 210 -19.31 21.15 -2.85
C LEU A 210 -19.32 22.56 -3.46
N VAL A 211 -18.60 22.74 -4.58
CA VAL A 211 -18.54 24.03 -5.29
C VAL A 211 -19.80 24.28 -6.12
N ALA A 212 -20.44 23.23 -6.64
CA ALA A 212 -21.68 23.33 -7.41
C ALA A 212 -22.94 23.57 -6.54
N GLY A 213 -22.81 23.68 -5.21
CA GLY A 213 -23.91 23.93 -4.29
C GLY A 213 -24.94 22.80 -4.21
N ARG A 214 -24.53 21.54 -4.47
CA ARG A 214 -25.40 20.36 -4.47
C ARG A 214 -25.20 19.45 -3.23
N ALA A 215 -24.87 20.05 -2.09
CA ALA A 215 -24.70 19.35 -0.81
C ALA A 215 -25.97 19.40 0.04
#